data_AF-A0A387HK18-F1
#
_entry.id   AF-A0A387HK18-F1
#
_cell.length_a   1.000
_cell.length_b   1.000
_cell.length_c   1.000
_cell.angle_alpha   90.00
_cell.angle_beta   90.00
_cell.angle_gamma   90.00
#
_symmetry.space_group_name_H-M   'P 1'
#
loop_
_entity.id
_entity.type
_entity.pdbx_description
1 polymer ?
#
loop_
_entity_poly.entity_id
_entity_poly.type
_entity_poly.pdbx_seq_one_letter_code
_entity_poly.pdbx_strand_id
1 'polypeptide(L)' 'MPPTYDCRSLRPADVVNAEIRSLWEQSDGRLSPDEEERYHGLLVEWAAAVRDNTAQAA' A
#
# COMPACT_ATOMS: atom_id res chain seq x y z
N MET A 1 -25.52 10.17 4.63
CA MET A 1 -24.66 9.01 4.93
C MET A 1 -23.82 8.74 3.68
N PRO A 2 -22.50 8.90 3.68
CA PRO A 2 -21.68 8.44 2.56
C PRO A 2 -21.55 6.90 2.62
N PRO A 3 -21.29 6.25 1.47
CA PRO A 3 -21.38 4.80 1.37
C PRO A 3 -20.28 4.14 2.19
N THR A 4 -20.69 3.17 3.01
CA THR A 4 -19.80 2.15 3.58
C THR A 4 -19.13 1.41 2.42
N TYR A 5 -17.84 1.66 2.21
CA TYR A 5 -17.01 0.77 1.40
C TYR A 5 -16.49 -0.34 2.30
N ASP A 6 -17.34 -1.31 2.58
CA ASP A 6 -16.89 -2.61 3.11
C ASP A 6 -17.25 -3.68 2.09
N CYS A 7 -16.28 -3.99 1.24
CA CYS A 7 -16.22 -5.27 0.55
C CYS A 7 -14.79 -5.46 0.08
N ARG A 8 -13.94 -6.01 0.98
CA ARG A 8 -12.56 -6.50 0.78
C ARG A 8 -11.98 -6.33 -0.64
N SER A 9 -11.87 -5.08 -1.07
CA SER A 9 -11.30 -4.70 -2.34
C SER A 9 -9.86 -4.47 -2.00
N LEU A 10 -8.98 -5.26 -2.61
CA LEU A 10 -7.54 -5.05 -2.50
C LEU A 10 -7.29 -3.55 -2.67
N ARG A 11 -6.62 -2.93 -1.69
CA ARG A 11 -6.37 -1.49 -1.73
C ARG A 11 -5.64 -1.19 -3.04
N PRO A 12 -6.06 -0.18 -3.81
CA PRO A 12 -5.42 0.11 -5.08
C PRO A 12 -3.93 0.38 -4.86
N ALA A 13 -3.10 -0.04 -5.83
CA ALA A 13 -1.65 0.08 -5.75
C ALA A 13 -1.21 1.53 -5.45
N ASP A 14 -1.88 2.53 -6.03
CA ASP A 14 -1.61 3.94 -5.76
C ASP A 14 -1.77 4.33 -4.29
N VAL A 15 -2.77 3.77 -3.60
CA VAL A 15 -3.02 4.06 -2.18
C VAL A 15 -1.93 3.44 -1.30
N VAL A 16 -1.55 2.19 -1.58
CA VAL A 16 -0.46 1.53 -0.85
C VAL A 16 0.87 2.23 -1.10
N ASN A 17 1.11 2.68 -2.34
CA ASN A 17 2.32 3.42 -2.70
C ASN A 17 2.39 4.81 -2.04
N ALA A 18 1.24 5.48 -1.86
CA ALA A 18 1.16 6.72 -1.10
C ALA A 18 1.50 6.51 0.38
N GLU A 19 1.01 5.43 1.01
CA GLU A 19 1.37 5.09 2.38
C GLU A 19 2.85 4.75 2.55
N ILE A 20 3.43 4.01 1.59
CA ILE A 20 4.86 3.75 1.54
C ILE A 20 5.64 5.07 1.52
N ARG A 21 5.26 6.03 0.66
CA ARG A 21 5.93 7.33 0.63
C ARG A 21 5.80 8.10 1.94
N SER A 22 4.59 8.16 2.51
CA SER A 22 4.38 8.84 3.79
C SER A 22 5.15 8.20 4.93
N LEU A 23 5.36 6.87 4.91
CA LEU A 23 6.24 6.20 5.85
C LEU A 23 7.67 6.74 5.72
N TRP A 24 8.22 6.75 4.50
CA TRP A 24 9.57 7.27 4.23
C TRP A 24 9.76 8.75 4.58
N GLU A 25 8.74 9.58 4.34
CA GLU A 25 8.75 11.01 4.71
C GLU A 25 8.75 11.21 6.23
N GLN A 26 8.07 10.35 6.99
CA GLN A 26 8.03 10.41 8.45
C GLN A 26 9.31 9.89 9.11
N SER A 27 9.96 8.89 8.49
CA SER A 27 11.18 8.28 9.02
C SER A 27 12.45 9.09 8.71
N ASP A 28 12.35 10.28 8.11
CA ASP A 28 13.48 11.14 7.71
C ASP A 28 14.54 10.38 6.87
N GLY A 29 14.08 9.42 6.05
CA GLY A 29 14.94 8.57 5.22
C GLY A 29 15.62 7.40 5.94
N ARG A 30 15.31 7.15 7.22
CA ARG A 30 15.85 6.00 7.98
C ARG A 30 14.75 5.23 8.70
N LEU A 31 14.33 4.12 8.08
CA LEU A 31 13.36 3.20 8.67
C LEU A 31 13.97 2.46 9.87
N SER A 32 13.27 2.50 10.99
CA SER A 32 13.51 1.62 12.14
C SER A 32 13.11 0.19 11.79
N PRO A 33 13.60 -0.84 12.51
CA PRO A 33 13.22 -2.23 12.25
C PRO A 33 11.71 -2.50 12.30
N ASP A 34 10.96 -1.78 13.15
CA ASP A 34 9.49 -1.85 13.22
C ASP A 34 8.83 -1.27 11.94
N GLU A 35 9.37 -0.15 11.44
CA GLU A 35 8.92 0.49 10.20
C GLU A 35 9.31 -0.33 8.97
N GLU A 36 10.44 -1.04 9.02
CA GLU A 36 10.89 -1.96 7.97
C GLU A 36 9.93 -3.15 7.83
N GLU A 37 9.49 -3.76 8.94
CA GLU A 37 8.47 -4.83 8.90
C GLU A 37 7.17 -4.31 8.27
N ARG A 38 6.73 -3.11 8.67
CA ARG A 38 5.55 -2.46 8.10
C ARG A 38 5.71 -2.15 6.61
N TYR A 39 6.88 -1.67 6.20
CA TYR A 39 7.23 -1.41 4.80
C TYR A 39 7.20 -2.69 3.97
N HIS A 40 7.74 -3.79 4.49
CA HIS A 40 7.66 -5.10 3.82
C HIS A 40 6.22 -5.57 3.65
N GLY A 41 5.37 -5.41 4.67
CA GLY A 41 3.94 -5.70 4.57
C GLY A 41 3.25 -4.89 3.47
N LEU A 42 3.51 -3.58 3.43
CA LEU A 42 2.99 -2.68 2.40
C LEU A 42 3.52 -3.03 1.00
N LEU A 43 4.78 -3.45 0.86
CA LEU A 43 5.34 -3.88 -0.43
C LEU A 43 4.65 -5.14 -0.97
N VAL A 44 4.36 -6.13 -0.11
CA VAL A 44 3.64 -7.34 -0.54
C VAL A 44 2.21 -7.00 -0.96
N GLU A 45 1.52 -6.14 -0.20
CA GLU A 45 0.19 -5.67 -0.56
C GLU A 45 0.19 -4.89 -1.87
N TRP A 46 1.16 -3.99 -2.06
CA TRP A 46 1.35 -3.23 -3.29
C TRP A 46 1.58 -4.16 -4.48
N ALA A 47 2.46 -5.15 -4.36
CA ALA A 47 2.73 -6.11 -5.42
C ALA A 47 1.49 -6.91 -5.80
N ALA A 48 0.66 -7.31 -4.83
CA ALA A 48 -0.62 -7.96 -5.10
C ALA A 48 -1.59 -7.04 -5.86
N ALA A 49 -1.71 -5.79 -5.42
CA ALA A 49 -2.59 -4.79 -6.04
C ALA A 49 -2.15 -4.40 -7.46
N VAL A 50 -0.84 -4.28 -7.72
CA VAL A 50 -0.31 -3.99 -9.06
C VAL A 50 -0.61 -5.13 -10.03
N ARG A 51 -0.45 -6.38 -9.58
CA ARG A 51 -0.73 -7.56 -10.42
C ARG A 51 -2.21 -7.66 -10.79
N ASP A 52 -3.10 -7.36 -9.84
CA ASP A 52 -4.55 -7.33 -10.07
C ASP A 52 -4.93 -6.20 -11.05
N ASN A 53 -4.39 -4.99 -10.84
CA ASN A 53 -4.62 -3.85 -11.73
C ASN A 53 -4.10 -4.10 -13.16
N THR A 54 -2.94 -4.73 -13.30
CA THR A 54 -2.35 -5.10 -14.60
C THR A 54 -3.23 -6.12 -15.33
N ALA A 55 -3.83 -7.07 -14.62
CA ALA A 55 -4.74 -8.06 -15.20
C ALA A 55 -6.06 -7.45 -15.71
N GLN A 56 -6.52 -6.35 -15.11
CA GLN A 56 -7.71 -5.63 -15.56
C GLN A 56 -7.44 -4.72 -16.78
N ALA A 57 -6.18 -4.43 -17.09
CA ALA A 57 -5.77 -3.51 -18.15
C ALA A 57 -5.36 -4.22 -19.47
N ALA A 58 -5.43 -5.55 -19.54
CA ALA A 58 -4.98 -6.37 -20.68
C ALA A 58 -6.11 -6.82 -21.61
#